data_AF-A0ABD2WBE6-F1
#
_entry.id   AF-A0ABD2WBE6-F1
#
_cell.length_a   1.000
_cell.length_b   1.000
_cell.length_c   1.000
_cell.angle_alpha   90.00
_cell.angle_beta   90.00
_cell.angle_gamma   90.00
#
_symmetry.space_group_name_H-M   'P 1'
#
loop_
_entity.id
_entity.type
_entity.pdbx_description
1 polymer ?
#
loop_
_entity_poly.entity_id
_entity_poly.type
_entity_poly.pdbx_seq_one_letter_code
_entity_poly.pdbx_strand_id
1 'polypeptide(L)'
;MSKLVTKAKVRFVQDKHIAMLDIDKIIEFKQKKPAHKKDFCAKKLYKGIWKDEKNSTELILPIQVGGLDCGEKEEELLKARRISFPTVNLSNLDRFSDSTDGQSHFIEETEKDKKVS
;
A
#
# COMPACT_ATOMS: atom_id res chain seq x y z
N MET A 1 -16.01 -20.62 10.95
CA MET A 1 -14.77 -20.27 10.23
C MET A 1 -14.72 -18.76 10.11
N SER A 2 -13.71 -18.10 10.70
CA SER A 2 -13.53 -16.65 10.58
C SER A 2 -13.10 -16.33 9.15
N LYS A 3 -13.90 -15.55 8.42
CA LYS A 3 -13.52 -15.12 7.07
C LYS A 3 -12.26 -14.25 7.18
N LEU A 4 -11.19 -14.66 6.50
CA LEU A 4 -9.94 -13.91 6.47
C LEU A 4 -10.14 -12.67 5.61
N VAL A 5 -9.59 -11.54 6.05
CA VAL A 5 -9.59 -10.31 5.27
C VAL A 5 -8.65 -10.49 4.08
N THR A 6 -9.16 -10.31 2.87
CA THR A 6 -8.44 -10.49 1.60
C THR A 6 -8.09 -9.16 0.95
N LYS A 7 -8.99 -8.17 1.03
CA LYS A 7 -8.81 -6.87 0.36
C LYS A 7 -9.16 -5.70 1.27
N ALA A 8 -8.76 -4.51 0.87
CA ALA A 8 -9.01 -3.26 1.59
C ALA A 8 -9.34 -2.13 0.62
N LYS A 9 -10.39 -1.36 0.93
CA LYS A 9 -10.77 -0.16 0.18
C LYS A 9 -9.97 1.00 0.72
N VAL A 10 -9.12 1.56 -0.13
CA VAL A 10 -8.14 2.56 0.28
C VAL A 10 -8.24 3.81 -0.57
N ARG A 11 -7.83 4.93 0.01
CA ARG A 11 -7.69 6.21 -0.66
C ARG A 11 -6.23 6.61 -0.68
N PHE A 12 -5.69 6.86 -1.87
CA PHE A 12 -4.35 7.43 -2.03
C PHE A 12 -4.37 8.87 -1.55
N VAL A 13 -3.41 9.23 -0.69
CA VAL A 13 -3.38 10.56 -0.08
C VAL A 13 -3.00 11.64 -1.10
N GLN A 14 -2.08 11.31 -2.02
CA GLN A 14 -1.59 12.24 -3.06
C GLN A 14 -2.71 12.68 -4.00
N ASP A 15 -3.30 11.74 -4.75
CA ASP A 15 -4.29 12.06 -5.79
C ASP A 15 -5.74 11.92 -5.34
N LYS A 16 -5.98 11.60 -4.06
CA LYS A 16 -7.30 11.33 -3.48
C LYS A 16 -8.07 10.19 -4.18
N HIS A 17 -7.40 9.43 -5.05
CA HIS A 17 -7.94 8.31 -5.79
C HIS A 17 -8.33 7.18 -4.83
N ILE A 18 -9.44 6.48 -5.11
CA ILE A 18 -9.93 5.37 -4.28
C ILE A 18 -9.80 4.08 -5.09
N ALA A 19 -9.10 3.09 -4.53
CA ALA A 19 -8.91 1.79 -5.14
C ALA A 19 -9.18 0.65 -4.16
N MET A 20 -9.30 -0.55 -4.71
CA MET A 20 -9.26 -1.80 -3.96
C MET A 20 -7.85 -2.37 -4.05
N LEU A 21 -7.22 -2.58 -2.90
CA LEU A 21 -5.88 -3.15 -2.79
C LEU A 21 -5.95 -4.44 -1.99
N ASP A 22 -5.18 -5.46 -2.38
CA ASP A 22 -5.04 -6.66 -1.57
C ASP A 22 -4.43 -6.31 -0.22
N ILE A 23 -4.85 -7.02 0.84
CA ILE A 23 -4.31 -6.76 2.18
C ILE A 23 -2.80 -6.98 2.24
N ASP A 24 -2.30 -7.90 1.42
CA ASP A 24 -0.88 -8.21 1.29
C ASP A 24 -0.10 -7.10 0.57
N LYS A 25 -0.77 -6.12 -0.05
CA LYS A 25 -0.12 -4.92 -0.58
C LYS A 25 -0.04 -3.79 0.45
N ILE A 26 -0.61 -3.96 1.65
CA ILE A 26 -0.49 -2.99 2.75
C ILE A 26 0.62 -3.46 3.70
N ILE A 27 1.71 -2.70 3.79
CA ILE A 27 2.95 -3.12 4.46
C ILE A 27 2.70 -3.48 5.93
N GLU A 28 1.97 -2.65 6.66
CA GLU A 28 1.66 -2.89 8.08
C GLU A 28 0.79 -4.12 8.30
N PHE A 29 -0.05 -4.47 7.33
CA PHE A 29 -0.92 -5.64 7.42
C PHE A 29 -0.21 -6.93 7.00
N LYS A 30 0.91 -6.88 6.27
CA LYS A 30 1.77 -8.06 6.07
C LYS A 30 2.29 -8.61 7.41
N GLN A 31 2.66 -7.73 8.33
CA GLN A 31 3.20 -8.12 9.64
C GLN A 31 2.09 -8.52 10.63
N LYS A 32 0.96 -7.80 10.61
CA LYS A 32 -0.19 -8.08 11.49
C LYS A 32 -1.49 -7.87 10.74
N LYS A 33 -1.99 -8.95 10.11
CA LYS A 33 -3.28 -8.93 9.41
C LYS A 33 -4.41 -8.61 10.41
N PRO A 34 -5.23 -7.59 10.16
CA PRO A 34 -6.36 -7.29 11.02
C PRO A 34 -7.39 -8.43 10.92
N ALA A 35 -7.73 -9.03 12.05
CA ALA A 35 -8.77 -10.07 12.12
C ALA A 35 -10.17 -9.45 12.25
N HIS A 36 -10.26 -8.25 12.81
CA HIS A 36 -11.48 -7.51 13.06
C HIS A 36 -11.35 -6.04 12.68
N LYS A 37 -12.49 -5.37 12.43
CA LYS A 37 -12.53 -3.92 12.11
C LYS A 37 -11.86 -3.04 13.17
N LYS A 38 -11.83 -3.49 14.44
CA LYS A 38 -11.16 -2.80 15.56
C LYS A 38 -9.63 -2.84 15.49
N ASP A 39 -9.07 -3.80 14.74
CA ASP A 39 -7.62 -3.96 14.59
C ASP A 39 -7.04 -2.98 13.54
N PHE A 40 -7.93 -2.29 12.82
CA PHE A 40 -7.59 -1.29 11.83
C PHE A 40 -8.09 0.10 12.29
N CYS A 41 -7.30 1.14 12.04
CA CYS A 41 -7.63 2.51 12.38
C CYS A 41 -7.86 3.34 11.11
N ALA A 42 -9.11 3.70 10.83
CA ALA A 42 -9.49 4.51 9.67
C ALA A 42 -8.87 5.91 9.65
N LYS A 43 -8.40 6.41 10.79
CA LYS A 43 -7.75 7.72 10.94
C LYS A 43 -6.24 7.66 10.74
N LYS A 44 -5.65 6.48 10.59
CA LYS A 44 -4.22 6.28 10.40
C LYS A 44 -3.88 6.21 8.91
N LEU A 45 -2.70 6.74 8.56
CA LEU A 45 -2.07 6.53 7.26
C LEU A 45 -1.24 5.25 7.29
N TYR A 46 -1.37 4.47 6.22
CA TYR A 46 -0.67 3.22 6.00
C TYR A 46 0.20 3.32 4.76
N LYS A 47 1.17 2.42 4.61
CA LYS A 47 1.98 2.30 3.39
C LYS A 47 1.41 1.19 2.50
N GLY A 48 0.99 1.57 1.30
CA GLY A 48 0.47 0.66 0.28
C GLY A 48 1.46 0.49 -0.86
N ILE A 49 1.67 -0.74 -1.30
CA ILE A 49 2.45 -1.07 -2.49
C ILE A 49 1.50 -1.00 -3.69
N TRP A 50 1.71 -0.04 -4.57
CA TRP A 50 0.99 0.12 -5.81
C TRP A 50 1.88 -0.28 -6.98
N LYS A 51 1.35 -1.05 -7.92
CA LYS A 51 2.02 -1.37 -9.17
C LYS A 51 1.17 -0.81 -10.30
N ASP A 52 1.74 0.13 -11.04
CA ASP A 52 1.08 0.70 -12.20
C ASP A 52 1.13 -0.30 -13.36
N GLU A 53 0.04 -0.46 -14.11
CA GLU A 53 0.01 -1.42 -15.23
C GLU A 53 1.00 -1.06 -16.35
N LYS A 54 1.43 0.21 -16.43
CA LYS A 54 2.39 0.69 -17.43
C LYS A 54 3.82 0.75 -16.92
N ASN A 55 4.05 0.67 -15.60
CA ASN A 55 5.38 0.75 -15.00
C ASN A 55 5.64 -0.48 -14.11
N SER A 56 6.70 -1.22 -14.42
CA SER A 56 7.06 -2.43 -13.66
C SER A 56 7.53 -2.14 -12.23
N THR A 57 7.75 -0.88 -11.88
CA THR A 57 8.22 -0.44 -10.56
C THR A 57 7.09 -0.42 -9.55
N GLU A 58 7.25 -1.15 -8.45
CA GLU A 58 6.36 -1.06 -7.30
C GLU A 58 6.62 0.25 -6.54
N LEU A 59 5.59 1.08 -6.38
CA LEU A 59 5.63 2.35 -5.67
C LEU A 59 5.04 2.17 -4.28
N ILE A 60 5.72 2.71 -3.26
CA ILE A 60 5.21 2.74 -1.89
C ILE A 60 4.50 4.08 -1.70
N LEU A 61 3.17 4.04 -1.64
CA LEU A 61 2.34 5.22 -1.54
C LEU A 61 1.65 5.31 -0.17
N PRO A 62 1.51 6.52 0.38
CA PRO A 62 0.71 6.75 1.57
C PRO A 62 -0.77 6.59 1.20
N ILE A 63 -1.42 5.66 1.89
CA ILE A 63 -2.83 5.32 1.70
C ILE A 63 -3.60 5.44 3.02
N GLN A 64 -4.88 5.72 2.89
CA GLN A 64 -5.82 5.66 3.99
C GLN A 64 -6.78 4.50 3.75
N VAL A 65 -6.89 3.60 4.72
CA VAL A 65 -7.83 2.48 4.63
C VAL A 65 -9.19 2.95 5.16
N GLY A 66 -10.26 2.74 4.37
CA GLY A 66 -11.63 3.09 4.76
C GLY A 66 -12.47 1.87 5.12
N GLY A 67 -12.12 0.70 4.59
CA GLY A 67 -12.83 -0.54 4.86
C GLY A 67 -12.00 -1.77 4.50
N LEU A 68 -12.34 -2.89 5.13
CA LEU A 68 -11.73 -4.19 4.92
C LEU A 68 -12.77 -5.13 4.30
N ASP A 69 -12.31 -6.03 3.44
CA ASP A 69 -13.08 -7.03 2.73
C ASP A 69 -12.66 -8.45 3.13
N CYS A 70 -13.63 -9.36 3.31
CA CYS A 70 -13.38 -10.76 3.70
C CYS A 70 -13.77 -11.79 2.61
N GLY A 71 -13.75 -11.41 1.33
CA GLY A 71 -13.98 -12.29 0.19
C GLY A 71 -14.95 -11.71 -0.86
N GLU A 72 -15.16 -12.43 -1.96
CA GLU A 72 -15.83 -11.93 -3.17
C GLU A 72 -17.22 -11.30 -2.93
N LYS A 73 -18.03 -11.91 -2.06
CA LYS A 73 -19.36 -11.38 -1.73
C LYS A 73 -19.31 -10.09 -0.91
N GLU A 74 -18.32 -9.95 -0.03
CA GLU A 74 -18.13 -8.69 0.72
C GLU A 74 -17.47 -7.62 -0.16
N GLU A 75 -16.70 -8.01 -1.18
CA GLU A 75 -16.05 -7.08 -2.11
C GLU A 75 -17.10 -6.26 -2.87
N GLU A 76 -18.13 -6.93 -3.40
CA GLU A 76 -19.22 -6.29 -4.12
C GLU A 76 -19.98 -5.31 -3.21
N LEU A 77 -20.24 -5.72 -1.96
CA LEU A 77 -20.85 -4.87 -0.95
C LEU A 77 -19.96 -3.68 -0.57
N LEU A 78 -18.64 -3.88 -0.49
CA LEU A 78 -17.68 -2.84 -0.15
C LEU A 78 -17.50 -1.83 -1.30
N LYS A 79 -17.60 -2.29 -2.55
CA LYS A 79 -17.67 -1.44 -3.74
C LYS A 79 -18.93 -0.59 -3.74
N ALA A 80 -20.09 -1.21 -3.49
CA ALA A 80 -21.39 -0.52 -3.42
C ALA A 80 -21.49 0.46 -2.25
N ARG A 81 -20.82 0.17 -1.12
CA ARG A 81 -20.88 1.03 0.06
C ARG A 81 -20.11 2.33 -0.14
N ARG A 82 -20.81 3.45 0.06
CA ARG A 82 -20.17 4.76 0.27
C ARG A 82 -19.46 4.73 1.63
N ILE A 83 -18.17 4.47 1.59
CA ILE A 83 -17.30 4.56 2.76
C ILE A 83 -16.78 5.99 2.85
N SER A 84 -16.98 6.62 4.00
CA SER A 84 -16.39 7.92 4.28
C SER A 84 -14.95 7.73 4.75
N PHE A 85 -14.02 8.39 4.07
CA PHE A 85 -12.62 8.47 4.50
C PHE A 85 -12.50 9.66 5.45
N PRO A 86 -12.20 9.47 6.74
CA PRO A 86 -12.05 10.59 7.66
C PRO A 86 -10.90 11.49 7.21
N THR A 87 -11.01 12.79 7.44
CA THR A 87 -9.91 13.71 7.13
C THR A 87 -8.67 13.34 7.94
N VAL A 88 -7.59 13.00 7.25
CA VAL A 88 -6.28 12.73 7.84
C VAL A 88 -5.46 14.02 7.86
N ASN A 89 -4.75 14.24 8.97
CA ASN A 89 -3.90 15.40 9.09
C ASN A 89 -2.62 15.18 8.25
N LEU A 90 -2.52 15.93 7.15
CA LEU A 90 -1.47 15.82 6.15
C LEU A 90 -0.09 16.23 6.68
N SER A 91 0.01 16.85 7.85
CA SER A 91 1.29 17.17 8.50
C SER A 91 2.18 15.96 8.78
N ASN A 92 1.62 14.74 8.72
CA ASN A 92 2.40 13.52 8.82
C ASN A 92 2.97 13.05 7.48
N LEU A 93 2.51 13.59 6.35
CA LEU A 93 2.92 13.16 5.00
C LEU A 93 4.42 13.41 4.76
N ASP A 94 4.98 14.49 5.28
CA ASP A 94 6.42 14.77 5.23
C ASP A 94 7.25 13.65 5.86
N ARG A 95 6.76 13.03 6.94
CA ARG A 95 7.41 11.88 7.59
C ARG A 95 7.28 10.58 6.80
N PHE A 96 6.39 10.52 5.79
CA PHE A 96 6.31 9.38 4.86
C PHE A 96 7.27 9.53 3.67
N SER A 97 7.73 10.76 3.38
CA SER A 97 8.70 11.06 2.32
C SER A 97 10.14 10.71 2.69
N ASP A 98 10.42 10.42 3.96
CA ASP A 98 11.75 10.13 4.50
C ASP A 98 12.15 8.64 4.33
N SER A 99 11.83 8.05 3.18
CA SER A 99 12.28 6.69 2.83
C SER A 99 12.49 6.54 1.32
N THR A 100 13.09 7.54 0.69
CA THR A 100 13.97 7.34 -0.46
C THR A 100 15.33 7.92 -0.10
N ASP A 101 15.95 7.34 0.93
CA ASP A 101 17.40 7.35 1.03
C ASP A 101 17.86 5.90 1.09
N GLY A 102 18.70 5.52 0.12
CA GLY A 102 19.41 4.25 0.12
C GLY A 102 19.06 3.31 -1.02
N GLN A 103 19.81 3.47 -2.13
CA GLN A 103 20.28 2.39 -3.00
C GLN A 103 19.44 2.03 -4.24
N SER A 104 19.27 2.99 -5.14
CA SER A 104 19.37 2.70 -6.58
C SER A 104 20.83 2.34 -6.92
N HIS A 105 21.23 1.09 -6.68
CA HIS A 105 22.43 0.56 -7.32
C HIS A 105 22.06 0.19 -8.76
N PHE A 106 22.23 1.18 -9.65
CA PHE A 106 22.51 0.89 -11.06
C PHE A 106 23.72 -0.04 -11.08
N ILE A 107 23.56 -1.25 -11.62
CA ILE A 107 24.67 -2.02 -12.14
C ILE A 107 24.56 -1.87 -13.66
N GLU A 108 25.08 -0.75 -14.15
CA GLU A 108 25.37 -0.57 -15.56
C GLU A 108 26.87 -0.86 -15.74
N GLU A 109 27.12 -1.96 -16.45
CA GLU A 109 28.24 -2.23 -17.37
C GLU A 109 29.67 -1.86 -16.92
N THR A 110 30.66 -2.74 -17.03
CA THR A 110 31.23 -3.13 -18.34
C THR A 110 32.38 -4.12 -18.10
N GLU A 111 32.55 -5.05 -19.03
CA GLU A 111 33.79 -5.80 -19.28
C GLU A 111 35.03 -4.88 -19.30
N LYS A 112 36.17 -5.37 -18.76
CA LYS A 112 37.46 -5.37 -19.49
C LYS A 112 38.58 -6.11 -18.75
N ASP A 113 39.15 -7.06 -19.47
CA ASP A 113 40.57 -7.38 -19.63
C ASP A 113 41.53 -7.48 -18.43
N LYS A 114 41.97 -8.73 -18.17
CA LYS A 114 43.31 -9.26 -18.54
C LYS A 114 44.55 -8.38 -18.28
N LYS A 115 45.37 -8.75 -17.28
CA LYS A 115 46.87 -8.94 -17.31
C LYS A 115 47.40 -9.09 -15.88
N VAL A 116 48.00 -10.23 -15.52
CA VAL A 116 49.47 -10.47 -15.49
C VAL A 116 50.25 -9.38 -14.76
N SER A 117 50.74 -9.71 -13.57
CA SER A 117 52.19 -9.70 -13.24
C SER A 117 52.44 -10.67 -12.09
#